data_AF-A0A935FAK5-F1
#
_entry.id   AF-A0A935FAK5-F1
#
_cell.length_a   1.000
_cell.length_b   1.000
_cell.length_c   1.000
_cell.angle_alpha   90.00
_cell.angle_beta   90.00
_cell.angle_gamma   90.00
#
_symmetry.space_group_name_H-M   'P 1'
#
loop_
_entity.id
_entity.type
_entity.pdbx_description
1 polymer ?
#
loop_
_entity_poly.entity_id
_entity_poly.type
_entity_poly.pdbx_seq_one_letter_code
_entity_poly.pdbx_strand_id
1 'polypeptide(L)'
;MRYLLLLSFLIPITVCSQNKMGKSRQELTDELLQFVKNGQSSKVEFDKKNDRLVMTSRDSSGQNFRYEYGFDDKTGACIIEMTSSSCETCVRNLLNGLLAVPSYQWKKLNESQYVSRFEDYLLIEWQQTGNEFSFTLIKTAWTRELYNMMKEN
;
A
#
# COMPACT_ATOMS: atom_id res chain seq x y z
N MET A 1 17.80 46.58 13.05
CA MET A 1 17.00 45.43 13.51
C MET A 1 17.10 44.32 12.47
N ARG A 2 17.74 43.20 12.83
CA ARG A 2 17.86 41.99 11.99
C ARG A 2 16.55 41.21 12.10
N TYR A 3 15.82 41.04 11.01
CA TYR A 3 14.73 40.06 10.95
C TYR A 3 15.33 38.73 10.44
N LEU A 4 15.58 37.80 11.36
CA LEU A 4 15.81 36.40 11.04
C LEU A 4 14.45 35.79 10.65
N LEU A 5 14.23 35.61 9.34
CA LEU A 5 13.16 34.75 8.84
C LEU A 5 13.62 33.29 9.02
N LEU A 6 13.29 32.72 10.18
CA LEU A 6 13.34 31.27 10.42
C LEU A 6 12.20 30.63 9.60
N LEU A 7 12.53 30.23 8.38
CA LEU A 7 11.66 29.38 7.55
C LEU A 7 11.71 27.97 8.15
N SER A 8 10.87 27.72 9.16
CA SER A 8 10.68 26.40 9.74
C SER A 8 10.05 25.49 8.68
N PHE A 9 10.90 24.65 8.08
CA PHE A 9 10.57 23.48 7.29
C PHE A 9 9.61 22.58 8.09
N LEU A 10 8.30 22.78 7.91
CA LEU A 10 7.30 21.78 8.24
C LEU A 10 7.44 20.67 7.20
N ILE A 11 8.33 19.71 7.44
CA ILE A 11 8.36 18.46 6.68
C ILE A 11 7.14 17.68 7.15
N PRO A 12 6.06 17.51 6.35
CA PRO A 12 5.00 16.61 6.71
C PRO A 12 5.59 15.20 6.77
N ILE A 13 5.44 14.54 7.91
CA ILE A 13 5.75 13.12 8.09
C ILE A 13 4.83 12.37 7.14
N THR A 14 5.34 12.02 5.96
CA THR A 14 4.60 11.26 4.95
C THR A 14 4.34 9.86 5.49
N VAL A 15 3.05 9.58 5.66
CA VAL A 15 2.43 8.31 6.05
C VAL A 15 3.06 7.12 5.29
N CYS A 16 3.56 6.12 6.03
CA CYS A 16 4.34 4.97 5.52
C CYS A 16 3.54 3.89 4.76
N SER A 17 2.31 4.17 4.34
CA SER A 17 1.51 3.29 3.48
C SER A 17 1.48 3.95 2.11
N GLN A 18 1.98 3.26 1.05
CA GLN A 18 2.12 3.68 -0.38
C GLN A 18 3.54 3.97 -0.88
N ASN A 19 4.58 3.80 -0.06
CA ASN A 19 5.96 4.05 -0.50
C ASN A 19 6.59 2.92 -1.32
N LYS A 20 5.84 1.86 -1.70
CA LYS A 20 6.41 0.71 -2.43
C LYS A 20 6.00 0.68 -3.90
N MET A 21 4.82 1.21 -4.24
CA MET A 21 4.39 1.39 -5.62
C MET A 21 5.45 2.09 -6.48
N GLY A 22 5.70 1.52 -7.65
CA GLY A 22 6.70 2.00 -8.61
C GLY A 22 8.14 1.54 -8.33
N LYS A 23 8.47 1.04 -7.13
CA LYS A 23 9.81 0.51 -6.85
C LYS A 23 10.09 -0.76 -7.64
N SER A 24 11.33 -0.96 -8.05
CA SER A 24 11.75 -2.21 -8.65
C SER A 24 11.72 -3.36 -7.64
N ARG A 25 11.66 -4.59 -8.15
CA ARG A 25 11.77 -5.80 -7.32
C ARG A 25 13.03 -5.82 -6.45
N GLN A 26 14.17 -5.40 -6.99
CA GLN A 26 15.43 -5.40 -6.26
C GLN A 26 15.41 -4.37 -5.11
N GLU A 27 15.04 -3.13 -5.39
CA GLU A 27 14.95 -2.07 -4.37
C GLU A 27 14.02 -2.47 -3.22
N LEU A 28 12.86 -3.06 -3.55
CA LEU A 28 11.90 -3.49 -2.54
C LEU A 28 12.44 -4.67 -1.73
N THR A 29 13.12 -5.62 -2.39
CA THR A 29 13.78 -6.74 -1.70
C THR A 29 14.82 -6.25 -0.69
N ASP A 30 15.68 -5.32 -1.11
CA ASP A 30 16.73 -4.77 -0.26
C ASP A 30 16.16 -4.02 0.95
N GLU A 31 15.12 -3.21 0.72
CA GLU A 31 14.44 -2.46 1.79
C GLU A 31 13.76 -3.39 2.80
N LEU A 32 13.07 -4.44 2.34
CA LEU A 32 12.42 -5.41 3.23
C LEU A 32 13.45 -6.26 3.99
N LEU A 33 14.55 -6.64 3.36
CA LEU A 33 15.65 -7.36 4.05
C LEU A 33 16.31 -6.47 5.12
N GLN A 34 16.46 -5.17 4.85
CA GLN A 34 16.95 -4.23 5.86
C GLN A 34 15.98 -4.10 7.04
N PHE A 35 14.68 -4.05 6.76
CA PHE A 35 13.64 -4.04 7.80
C PHE A 35 13.70 -5.28 8.70
N VAL A 36 13.87 -6.47 8.11
CA VAL A 36 14.03 -7.74 8.87
C VAL A 36 15.28 -7.73 9.74
N LYS A 37 16.42 -7.26 9.22
CA LYS A 37 17.70 -7.20 9.96
C LYS A 37 17.62 -6.34 11.22
N ASN A 38 16.71 -5.37 11.28
CA ASN A 38 16.55 -4.47 12.41
C ASN A 38 15.72 -5.06 13.58
N GLY A 39 15.53 -6.38 13.62
CA GLY A 39 15.10 -7.09 14.84
C GLY A 39 13.61 -7.31 14.99
N GLN A 40 12.82 -7.23 13.91
CA GLN A 40 11.42 -7.66 13.94
C GLN A 40 11.28 -9.14 13.65
N SER A 41 10.26 -9.78 14.24
CA SER A 41 9.85 -11.17 13.93
C SER A 41 9.20 -11.21 12.54
N SER A 42 10.02 -10.96 11.52
CA SER A 42 9.61 -10.79 10.13
C SER A 42 10.44 -11.69 9.23
N LYS A 43 9.82 -12.19 8.16
CA LYS A 43 10.45 -13.03 7.14
C LYS A 43 10.11 -12.46 5.77
N VAL A 44 11.09 -12.45 4.87
CA VAL A 44 10.90 -12.09 3.46
C VAL A 44 11.20 -13.31 2.61
N GLU A 45 10.32 -13.61 1.67
CA GLU A 45 10.46 -14.71 0.73
C GLU A 45 9.90 -14.34 -0.64
N PHE A 46 10.37 -15.03 -1.68
CA PHE A 46 9.84 -14.86 -3.02
C PHE A 46 8.96 -16.06 -3.36
N ASP A 47 7.67 -15.82 -3.54
CA ASP A 47 6.71 -16.80 -4.05
C ASP A 47 6.85 -16.90 -5.56
N LYS A 48 7.65 -17.87 -6.00
CA LYS A 48 7.89 -18.17 -7.42
C LYS A 48 6.64 -18.59 -8.17
N LYS A 49 5.62 -19.14 -7.49
CA LYS A 49 4.41 -19.64 -8.15
C LYS A 49 3.53 -18.49 -8.62
N ASN A 50 3.43 -17.46 -7.78
CA ASN A 50 2.55 -16.31 -8.02
C ASN A 50 3.32 -15.04 -8.47
N ASP A 51 4.64 -15.16 -8.66
CA ASP A 51 5.59 -14.06 -8.92
C ASP A 51 5.43 -12.90 -7.91
N ARG A 52 5.35 -13.24 -6.62
CA ARG A 52 5.17 -12.27 -5.53
C ARG A 52 6.38 -12.21 -4.62
N LEU A 53 6.77 -11.00 -4.26
CA LEU A 53 7.60 -10.80 -3.07
C LEU A 53 6.68 -10.77 -1.86
N VAL A 54 6.97 -11.58 -0.85
CA VAL A 54 6.12 -11.77 0.32
C VAL A 54 6.91 -11.41 1.56
N MET A 55 6.34 -10.56 2.40
CA MET A 55 6.81 -10.33 3.77
C MET A 55 5.75 -10.82 4.74
N THR A 56 6.15 -11.60 5.72
CA THR A 56 5.33 -11.87 6.91
C THR A 56 5.96 -11.17 8.09
N SER A 57 5.14 -10.57 8.96
CA SER A 57 5.60 -9.93 10.19
C SER A 57 4.66 -10.24 11.34
N ARG A 58 5.16 -10.15 12.56
CA ARG A 58 4.36 -10.18 13.77
C ARG A 58 4.46 -8.85 14.50
N ASP A 59 3.33 -8.25 14.84
CA ASP A 59 3.31 -7.03 15.64
C ASP A 59 3.57 -7.30 17.14
N SER A 60 3.61 -6.23 17.94
CA SER A 60 3.83 -6.32 19.39
C SER A 60 2.72 -7.04 20.15
N SER A 61 1.52 -7.13 19.56
CA SER A 61 0.36 -7.81 20.12
C SER A 61 0.30 -9.29 19.72
N GLY A 62 1.27 -9.77 18.93
CA GLY A 62 1.34 -11.15 18.45
C GLY A 62 0.53 -11.41 17.18
N GLN A 63 -0.08 -10.38 16.59
CA GLN A 63 -0.84 -10.51 15.36
C GLN A 63 0.10 -10.68 14.17
N ASN A 64 -0.17 -11.68 13.34
CA ASN A 64 0.58 -11.88 12.11
C ASN A 64 -0.03 -11.06 10.99
N PHE A 65 0.82 -10.41 10.20
CA PHE A 65 0.48 -9.73 8.97
C PHE A 65 1.25 -10.37 7.83
N ARG A 66 0.62 -10.41 6.66
CA ARG A 66 1.22 -10.82 5.40
C ARG A 66 1.09 -9.66 4.42
N TYR A 67 2.20 -9.31 3.79
CA TYR A 67 2.30 -8.29 2.78
C TYR A 67 2.79 -8.95 1.49
N GLU A 68 2.08 -8.74 0.39
CA GLU A 68 2.46 -9.26 -0.91
C GLU A 68 2.63 -8.14 -1.92
N TYR A 69 3.67 -8.24 -2.73
CA TYR A 69 4.03 -7.25 -3.72
C TYR A 69 4.09 -7.91 -5.11
N GLY A 70 3.31 -7.38 -6.04
CA GLY A 70 3.30 -7.78 -7.45
C GLY A 70 3.99 -6.75 -8.33
N PHE A 71 4.60 -7.22 -9.41
CA PHE A 71 5.42 -6.42 -10.31
C PHE A 71 4.87 -6.47 -11.73
N ASP A 72 5.04 -5.38 -12.47
CA ASP A 72 4.75 -5.33 -13.90
C ASP A 72 5.85 -6.06 -14.67
N ASP A 73 5.47 -7.01 -15.53
CA ASP A 73 6.43 -7.87 -16.26
C ASP A 73 7.35 -7.09 -17.20
N LYS A 74 6.93 -5.91 -17.67
CA LYS A 74 7.68 -5.12 -18.67
C LYS A 74 8.67 -4.17 -18.00
N THR A 75 8.23 -3.49 -16.96
CA THR A 75 8.99 -2.44 -16.27
C THR A 75 9.69 -2.95 -15.02
N GLY A 76 9.25 -4.07 -14.45
CA GLY A 76 9.72 -4.61 -13.18
C GLY A 76 9.28 -3.79 -11.96
N ALA A 77 8.41 -2.79 -12.16
CA ALA A 77 7.93 -1.88 -11.12
C ALA A 77 6.80 -2.52 -10.32
N CYS A 78 6.75 -2.26 -9.02
CA CYS A 78 5.67 -2.71 -8.15
C CYS A 78 4.35 -2.01 -8.53
N ILE A 79 3.34 -2.80 -8.83
CA ILE A 79 2.00 -2.33 -9.25
C ILE A 79 0.87 -2.89 -8.38
N ILE A 80 1.19 -3.79 -7.45
CA ILE A 80 0.21 -4.37 -6.52
C ILE A 80 0.85 -4.45 -5.14
N GLU A 81 0.16 -3.93 -4.12
CA GLU A 81 0.47 -4.15 -2.71
C GLU A 81 -0.77 -4.75 -2.04
N MET A 82 -0.66 -5.96 -1.48
CA MET A 82 -1.73 -6.57 -0.69
C MET A 82 -1.29 -6.66 0.78
N THR A 83 -2.20 -6.32 1.69
CA THR A 83 -2.01 -6.52 3.13
C THR A 83 -3.11 -7.42 3.67
N SER A 84 -2.75 -8.52 4.32
CA SER A 84 -3.69 -9.46 4.92
C SER A 84 -3.36 -9.82 6.38
N SER A 85 -4.41 -10.15 7.12
CA SER A 85 -4.32 -10.64 8.50
C SER A 85 -5.61 -11.34 8.92
N SER A 86 -5.55 -12.16 9.98
CA SER A 86 -6.74 -12.73 10.61
C SER A 86 -7.53 -11.73 11.48
N CYS A 87 -6.97 -10.54 11.73
CA CYS A 87 -7.60 -9.50 12.53
C CYS A 87 -8.26 -8.43 11.62
N GLU A 88 -9.58 -8.47 11.49
CA GLU A 88 -10.33 -7.50 10.67
C GLU A 88 -10.03 -6.05 11.06
N THR A 89 -10.16 -5.72 12.34
CA THR A 89 -9.94 -4.36 12.85
C THR A 89 -8.52 -3.87 12.54
N CYS A 90 -7.54 -4.76 12.62
CA CYS A 90 -6.15 -4.41 12.32
C CYS A 90 -5.96 -4.04 10.85
N VAL A 91 -6.52 -4.83 9.93
CA VAL A 91 -6.45 -4.56 8.48
C VAL A 91 -7.28 -3.32 8.13
N ARG A 92 -8.46 -3.14 8.74
CA ARG A 92 -9.28 -1.93 8.58
C ARG A 92 -8.56 -0.68 9.06
N ASN A 93 -7.82 -0.73 10.16
CA ASN A 93 -7.04 0.40 10.64
C ASN A 93 -5.95 0.81 9.63
N LEU A 94 -5.27 -0.16 9.02
CA LEU A 94 -4.29 0.11 7.97
C LEU A 94 -4.95 0.70 6.72
N LEU A 95 -6.10 0.15 6.29
CA LEU A 95 -6.89 0.71 5.19
C LEU A 95 -7.35 2.14 5.49
N ASN A 96 -7.85 2.41 6.69
CA ASN A 96 -8.30 3.75 7.08
C ASN A 96 -7.13 4.73 7.10
N GLY A 97 -5.93 4.30 7.50
CA GLY A 97 -4.71 5.11 7.40
C GLY A 97 -4.37 5.48 5.95
N LEU A 98 -4.53 4.53 5.03
CA LEU A 98 -4.37 4.75 3.59
C LEU A 98 -5.42 5.72 3.01
N LEU A 99 -6.69 5.53 3.37
CA LEU A 99 -7.81 6.37 2.94
C LEU A 99 -7.75 7.79 3.51
N ALA A 100 -7.09 7.98 4.66
CA ALA A 100 -6.92 9.28 5.28
C ALA A 100 -5.89 10.18 4.57
N VAL A 101 -5.12 9.68 3.61
CA VAL A 101 -4.09 10.47 2.90
C VAL A 101 -4.75 11.43 1.90
N PRO A 102 -4.78 12.76 2.15
CA PRO A 102 -5.62 13.68 1.38
C PRO A 102 -5.19 13.88 -0.07
N SER A 103 -3.90 13.68 -0.38
CA SER A 103 -3.36 13.88 -1.72
C SER A 103 -3.99 12.96 -2.76
N TYR A 104 -4.43 11.77 -2.36
CA TYR A 104 -5.03 10.79 -3.25
C TYR A 104 -6.52 11.04 -3.51
N GLN A 105 -7.18 11.89 -2.72
CA GLN A 105 -8.59 12.23 -2.88
C GLN A 105 -9.48 11.01 -3.12
N TRP A 106 -9.35 10.00 -2.25
CA TRP A 106 -10.07 8.74 -2.38
C TRP A 106 -11.58 8.94 -2.48
N LYS A 107 -12.19 8.22 -3.42
CA LYS A 107 -13.63 8.15 -3.62
C LYS A 107 -14.07 6.71 -3.46
N LYS A 108 -15.05 6.49 -2.59
CA LYS A 108 -15.70 5.18 -2.45
C LYS A 108 -16.51 4.89 -3.71
N LEU A 109 -16.28 3.75 -4.34
CA LEU A 109 -17.05 3.26 -5.49
C LEU A 109 -18.20 2.36 -5.03
N ASN A 110 -17.94 1.52 -4.03
CA ASN A 110 -18.93 0.66 -3.38
C ASN A 110 -18.38 0.20 -2.01
N GLU A 111 -19.02 -0.77 -1.37
CA GLU A 111 -18.63 -1.26 -0.04
C GLU A 111 -17.23 -1.87 0.05
N SER A 112 -16.67 -2.35 -1.06
CA SER A 112 -15.36 -2.99 -1.10
C SER A 112 -14.33 -2.24 -1.93
N GLN A 113 -14.69 -1.18 -2.66
CA GLN A 113 -13.77 -0.53 -3.60
C GLN A 113 -13.65 0.98 -3.42
N TYR A 114 -12.43 1.48 -3.54
CA TYR A 114 -12.11 2.91 -3.54
C TYR A 114 -11.18 3.25 -4.70
N VAL A 115 -11.34 4.44 -5.26
CA VAL A 115 -10.51 4.95 -6.35
C VAL A 115 -9.85 6.26 -5.96
N SER A 116 -8.58 6.47 -6.34
CA SER A 116 -7.89 7.74 -6.13
C SER A 116 -8.41 8.83 -7.09
N ARG A 117 -7.83 10.04 -7.03
CA ARG A 117 -7.85 10.96 -8.17
C ARG A 117 -7.21 10.31 -9.41
N PHE A 118 -7.57 10.81 -10.58
CA PHE A 118 -7.19 10.20 -11.85
C PHE A 118 -5.67 10.10 -12.02
N GLU A 119 -4.94 11.15 -11.62
CA GLU A 119 -3.51 11.29 -11.84
C GLU A 119 -2.66 10.28 -11.06
N ASP A 120 -3.20 9.70 -9.98
CA ASP A 120 -2.49 8.70 -9.19
C ASP A 120 -2.76 7.27 -9.69
N TYR A 121 -3.83 7.04 -10.45
CA TYR A 121 -4.19 5.74 -11.02
C TYR A 121 -4.19 4.57 -10.01
N LEU A 122 -4.83 4.74 -8.86
CA LEU A 122 -4.89 3.71 -7.82
C LEU A 122 -6.33 3.22 -7.59
N LEU A 123 -6.46 1.90 -7.43
CA LEU A 123 -7.64 1.21 -6.95
C LEU A 123 -7.32 0.54 -5.61
N ILE A 124 -8.23 0.60 -4.66
CA ILE A 124 -8.22 -0.23 -3.47
C ILE A 124 -9.38 -1.20 -3.54
N GLU A 125 -9.12 -2.47 -3.26
CA GLU A 125 -10.12 -3.52 -3.13
C GLU A 125 -10.02 -4.20 -1.76
N TRP A 126 -11.11 -4.21 -1.01
CA TRP A 126 -11.27 -4.94 0.24
C TRP A 126 -11.86 -6.32 -0.04
N GLN A 127 -11.33 -7.34 0.63
CA GLN A 127 -11.80 -8.71 0.50
C GLN A 127 -11.71 -9.47 1.83
N GLN A 128 -12.54 -10.52 1.95
CA GLN A 128 -12.51 -11.47 3.04
C GLN A 128 -12.57 -12.88 2.48
N THR A 129 -11.61 -13.71 2.82
CA THR A 129 -11.55 -15.12 2.42
C THR A 129 -11.48 -15.99 3.67
N GLY A 130 -12.61 -16.59 4.04
CA GLY A 130 -12.73 -17.31 5.31
C GLY A 130 -12.48 -16.38 6.51
N ASN A 131 -11.45 -16.70 7.29
CA ASN A 131 -11.05 -15.93 8.48
C ASN A 131 -9.91 -14.93 8.19
N GLU A 132 -9.54 -14.75 6.93
CA GLU A 132 -8.51 -13.78 6.52
C GLU A 132 -9.16 -12.55 5.89
N PHE A 133 -8.73 -11.38 6.35
CA PHE A 133 -9.16 -10.08 5.85
C PHE A 133 -7.99 -9.44 5.11
N SER A 134 -8.26 -8.78 3.99
CA SER A 134 -7.22 -8.06 3.27
C SER A 134 -7.76 -6.87 2.50
N PHE A 135 -6.84 -5.95 2.19
CA PHE A 135 -7.03 -5.01 1.10
C PHE A 135 -5.86 -5.08 0.13
N THR A 136 -6.16 -4.81 -1.13
CA THR A 136 -5.18 -4.74 -2.22
C THR A 136 -5.20 -3.34 -2.80
N LEU A 137 -4.03 -2.70 -2.85
CA LEU A 137 -3.79 -1.47 -3.58
C LEU A 137 -3.20 -1.82 -4.95
N ILE A 138 -3.82 -1.35 -6.03
CA ILE A 138 -3.49 -1.72 -7.40
C ILE A 138 -3.21 -0.45 -8.21
N LYS A 139 -2.08 -0.41 -8.91
CA LYS A 139 -1.78 0.59 -9.93
C LYS A 139 -2.49 0.20 -11.20
N THR A 140 -3.37 1.05 -11.68
CA THR A 140 -4.18 0.80 -12.87
C THR A 140 -3.73 1.68 -14.03
N ALA A 141 -4.17 1.36 -15.24
CA ALA A 141 -3.88 2.13 -16.45
C ALA A 141 -5.20 2.54 -17.11
N TRP A 142 -6.09 3.20 -16.36
CA TRP A 142 -7.38 3.63 -16.88
C TRP A 142 -7.26 4.86 -17.76
N THR A 143 -8.12 4.93 -18.78
CA THR A 143 -8.37 6.17 -19.50
C THR A 143 -9.24 7.10 -18.65
N ARG A 144 -9.27 8.38 -19.01
CA ARG A 144 -10.09 9.38 -18.30
C ARG A 144 -11.58 9.06 -18.40
N GLU A 145 -12.00 8.50 -19.52
CA GLU A 145 -13.38 8.06 -19.77
C GLU A 145 -13.77 6.94 -18.81
N LEU A 146 -12.96 5.88 -18.72
CA LEU A 146 -13.21 4.76 -17.79
C LEU A 146 -13.21 5.23 -16.33
N TYR A 147 -12.29 6.13 -15.99
CA TYR A 147 -12.24 6.72 -14.65
C TYR A 147 -13.51 7.49 -14.28
N ASN A 148 -14.05 8.27 -15.21
CA ASN A 148 -15.29 9.01 -14.98
C ASN A 148 -16.48 8.06 -14.82
N MET A 149 -16.58 7.02 -15.67
CA MET A 149 -17.63 6.00 -15.57
C MET A 149 -17.68 5.32 -14.20
N MET A 150 -16.52 5.05 -13.58
CA MET A 150 -16.49 4.43 -12.25
C MET A 150 -17.06 5.36 -11.16
N LYS A 151 -16.94 6.68 -11.32
CA LYS A 151 -17.30 7.66 -10.29
C LYS A 151 -18.75 8.12 -10.33
N GLU A 152 -19.45 7.83 -11.42
CA GLU A 152 -20.83 8.27 -11.66
C GLU A 152 -21.87 7.26 -11.13
N ASN A 153 -21.43 6.11 -10.61
CA ASN A 153 -22.26 5.17 -9.84
C ASN A 153 -22.21 5.50 -8.35
#